data_AF-A0A7Y5UVW3-F1
#
_entry.id   AF-A0A7Y5UVW3-F1
#
_cell.length_a   1.000
_cell.length_b   1.000
_cell.length_c   1.000
_cell.angle_alpha   90.00
_cell.angle_beta   90.00
_cell.angle_gamma   90.00
#
_symmetry.space_group_name_H-M   'P 1'
#
loop_
_entity.id
_entity.type
_entity.pdbx_description
1 polymer ?
#
loop_
_entity_poly.entity_id
_entity_poly.type
_entity_poly.pdbx_seq_one_letter_code
_entity_poly.pdbx_strand_id
1 'polypeptide(L)'
;MTARWWHREGAAVVCDLCPHRCRLEAGETGTCGVRKHLAGELVSLAYGLVAAAHAAPIERKFLYHFLPGASSYSFGAPGCNLRCRFCQNWLVSQAPKGGPGVALHELSPADLVRQAVSTGCELIAATYTEPTIFFEMALAAAREARAAGLGVVWKSNGYLEPGPQDEIIPLLDAVNVDLKSFRDETCRSLTGARLQPVLDALRRFRQAGVWVEVTTLVIPTINDDPAELADLAAFVREELGPETPWHLTRFHPDYELRHLPPTPAATLHAARERALATGLHHIYTDVEPAGRGWDTTCPGCGALLWERSQYKLTANHCPSGSCPRCQRQVGGVFHLPARLPI
;
A
#
# COMPACT_ATOMS: atom_id res chain seq x y z
N MET A 1 -0.09 -21.30 12.41
CA MET A 1 -0.30 -21.70 11.00
C MET A 1 1.06 -21.89 10.34
N THR A 2 1.31 -23.04 9.69
CA THR A 2 2.56 -23.23 8.91
C THR A 2 2.63 -22.17 7.81
N ALA A 3 3.78 -21.51 7.71
CA ALA A 3 4.03 -20.47 6.72
C ALA A 3 4.16 -21.05 5.32
N ARG A 4 3.83 -20.25 4.31
CA ARG A 4 4.18 -20.44 2.90
C ARG A 4 5.52 -19.76 2.60
N TRP A 5 6.09 -20.06 1.43
CA TRP A 5 7.30 -19.40 0.90
C TRP A 5 8.52 -19.54 1.82
N TRP A 6 8.98 -20.77 1.99
CA TRP A 6 10.22 -21.08 2.68
C TRP A 6 10.76 -22.42 2.21
N HIS A 7 12.06 -22.64 2.43
CA HIS A 7 12.71 -23.92 2.25
C HIS A 7 13.63 -24.24 3.43
N ARG A 8 14.05 -25.50 3.52
CA ARG A 8 15.04 -25.93 4.51
C ARG A 8 16.44 -25.78 3.94
N GLU A 9 17.36 -25.35 4.80
CA GLU A 9 18.80 -25.34 4.53
C GLU A 9 19.51 -26.00 5.73
N GLY A 10 19.71 -27.32 5.62
CA GLY A 10 20.16 -28.13 6.76
C GLY A 10 19.11 -28.15 7.88
N ALA A 11 19.53 -27.75 9.08
CA ALA A 11 18.63 -27.61 10.24
C ALA A 11 17.89 -26.27 10.27
N ALA A 12 18.33 -25.27 9.49
CA ALA A 12 17.69 -23.96 9.44
C ALA A 12 16.54 -23.93 8.42
N VAL A 13 15.70 -22.90 8.55
CA VAL A 13 14.70 -22.54 7.55
C VAL A 13 15.05 -21.19 6.93
N VAL A 14 14.84 -21.05 5.63
CA VAL A 14 15.03 -19.79 4.90
C VAL A 14 13.66 -19.30 4.44
N CYS A 15 13.29 -18.09 4.85
CA CYS A 15 12.02 -17.46 4.49
C CYS A 15 12.13 -16.75 3.14
N ASP A 16 11.42 -17.23 2.13
CA ASP A 16 11.41 -16.70 0.75
C ASP A 16 10.25 -15.71 0.51
N LEU A 17 9.63 -15.20 1.58
CA LEU A 17 8.46 -14.35 1.49
C LEU A 17 8.79 -12.92 1.05
N CYS A 18 9.94 -12.41 1.49
CA CYS A 18 10.38 -11.05 1.19
C CYS A 18 11.91 -10.99 0.99
N PRO A 19 12.43 -9.91 0.38
CA PRO A 19 13.84 -9.81 0.00
C PRO A 19 14.86 -9.79 1.16
N HIS A 20 14.41 -9.88 2.42
CA HIS A 20 15.28 -10.11 3.56
C HIS A 20 15.84 -11.53 3.62
N ARG A 21 15.14 -12.52 3.02
CA ARG A 21 15.53 -13.93 2.99
C ARG A 21 16.07 -14.44 4.33
N CYS A 22 15.33 -14.18 5.41
CA CYS A 22 15.79 -14.51 6.76
C CYS A 22 16.07 -16.01 6.87
N ARG A 23 17.33 -16.36 7.12
CA ARG A 23 17.75 -17.70 7.53
C ARG A 23 17.65 -17.80 9.04
N LEU A 24 16.85 -18.75 9.53
CA LEU A 24 16.46 -18.87 10.92
C LEU A 24 16.82 -20.24 11.49
N GLU A 25 17.61 -20.23 12.54
CA GLU A 25 17.84 -21.39 13.39
C GLU A 25 16.61 -21.68 14.27
N ALA A 26 16.58 -22.86 14.89
CA ALA A 26 15.43 -23.29 15.68
C ALA A 26 15.12 -22.30 16.82
N GLY A 27 13.88 -21.83 16.89
CA GLY A 27 13.43 -20.84 17.88
C GLY A 27 13.60 -19.39 17.46
N GLU A 28 14.37 -19.10 16.41
CA GLU A 28 14.56 -17.73 15.91
C GLU A 28 13.32 -17.20 15.19
N THR A 29 13.20 -15.88 15.18
CA THR A 29 12.11 -15.15 14.52
C THR A 29 12.69 -14.16 13.53
N GLY A 30 12.16 -14.13 12.32
CA GLY A 30 12.57 -13.21 11.26
C GLY A 30 12.39 -11.75 11.65
N THR A 31 13.05 -10.86 10.92
CA THR A 31 13.08 -9.41 11.22
C THR A 31 11.70 -8.74 11.28
N CYS A 32 10.67 -9.37 10.69
CA CYS A 32 9.29 -8.91 10.78
C CYS A 32 8.63 -9.12 12.16
N GLY A 33 9.20 -9.99 13.00
CA GLY A 33 8.70 -10.33 14.33
C GLY A 33 7.59 -11.40 14.35
N VAL A 34 7.15 -11.90 13.19
CA VAL A 34 5.99 -12.82 13.12
C VAL A 34 6.21 -14.08 12.28
N ARG A 35 7.43 -14.31 11.80
CA ARG A 35 7.82 -15.52 11.07
C ARG A 35 8.83 -16.28 11.91
N LYS A 36 8.43 -17.39 12.51
CA LYS A 36 9.24 -18.09 13.52
C LYS A 36 9.57 -19.50 13.07
N HIS A 37 10.81 -19.91 13.25
CA HIS A 37 11.19 -21.30 13.07
C HIS A 37 10.78 -22.11 14.31
N LEU A 38 9.81 -23.00 14.15
CA LEU A 38 9.30 -23.87 15.20
C LEU A 38 9.19 -25.30 14.69
N ALA A 39 9.78 -26.26 15.42
CA ALA A 39 9.70 -27.68 15.13
C ALA A 39 10.07 -28.07 13.67
N GLY A 40 11.09 -27.43 13.10
CA GLY A 40 11.55 -27.71 11.73
C GLY A 40 10.70 -27.05 10.62
N GLU A 41 9.74 -26.22 10.98
CA GLU A 41 8.91 -25.47 10.04
C GLU A 41 9.00 -23.97 10.29
N LEU A 42 8.82 -23.19 9.22
CA LEU A 42 8.50 -21.78 9.38
C LEU A 42 7.01 -21.64 9.71
N VAL A 43 6.68 -20.90 10.77
CA VAL A 43 5.32 -20.67 11.25
C VAL A 43 5.00 -19.18 11.21
N SER A 44 3.80 -18.83 10.76
CA SER A 44 3.25 -17.47 10.87
C SER A 44 2.56 -17.30 12.23
N LEU A 45 3.05 -16.34 13.01
CA LEU A 45 2.48 -15.93 14.30
C LEU A 45 1.38 -14.87 14.16
N ALA A 46 1.21 -14.29 12.97
CA ALA A 46 0.20 -13.26 12.70
C ALA A 46 -1.12 -13.81 12.17
N TYR A 47 -1.18 -15.09 11.79
CA TYR A 47 -2.40 -15.68 11.23
C TYR A 47 -3.52 -15.72 12.27
N GLY A 48 -4.67 -15.14 11.92
CA GLY A 48 -5.83 -15.06 12.79
C GLY A 48 -5.79 -13.90 13.80
N LEU A 49 -4.73 -13.08 13.81
CA LEU A 49 -4.58 -11.96 14.73
C LEU A 49 -4.69 -10.63 14.00
N VAL A 50 -5.63 -9.79 14.43
CA VAL A 50 -5.92 -8.50 13.82
C VAL A 50 -5.73 -7.39 14.83
N ALA A 51 -4.93 -6.39 14.45
CA ALA A 51 -4.67 -5.20 15.26
C ALA A 51 -5.68 -4.08 15.01
N ALA A 52 -6.23 -4.02 13.80
CA ALA A 52 -7.29 -3.09 13.44
C ALA A 52 -8.12 -3.66 12.28
N ALA A 53 -9.44 -3.53 12.36
CA ALA A 53 -10.35 -3.81 11.26
C ALA A 53 -11.54 -2.84 11.28
N HIS A 54 -11.78 -2.13 10.18
CA HIS A 54 -12.91 -1.20 10.07
C HIS A 54 -13.20 -0.82 8.61
N ALA A 55 -14.45 -0.40 8.36
CA ALA A 55 -14.86 0.19 7.09
C ALA A 55 -14.34 1.63 6.96
N ALA A 56 -13.82 1.98 5.78
CA ALA A 56 -13.35 3.31 5.44
C ALA A 56 -13.51 3.57 3.93
N PRO A 57 -13.59 4.85 3.48
CA PRO A 57 -13.51 5.17 2.06
C PRO A 57 -12.18 4.70 1.46
N ILE A 58 -12.21 4.28 0.19
CA ILE A 58 -11.04 3.82 -0.56
C ILE A 58 -9.95 4.90 -0.67
N GLU A 59 -10.35 6.17 -0.62
CA GLU A 59 -9.44 7.32 -0.58
C GLU A 59 -8.45 7.25 0.59
N ARG A 60 -8.82 6.66 1.74
CA ARG A 60 -7.88 6.47 2.86
C ARG A 60 -6.75 5.49 2.56
N LYS A 61 -6.83 4.77 1.44
CA LYS A 61 -5.78 3.87 0.93
C LYS A 61 -4.98 4.50 -0.21
N PHE A 62 -5.20 5.78 -0.50
CA PHE A 62 -4.57 6.49 -1.61
C PHE A 62 -4.82 5.77 -2.95
N LEU A 63 -6.07 5.36 -3.13
CA LEU A 63 -6.59 4.73 -4.34
C LEU A 63 -7.68 5.62 -4.90
N TYR A 64 -7.27 6.74 -5.50
CA TYR A 64 -8.19 7.80 -5.95
C TYR A 64 -8.79 7.50 -7.33
N HIS A 65 -8.22 6.58 -8.07
CA HIS A 65 -8.66 6.19 -9.41
C HIS A 65 -9.13 4.74 -9.46
N PHE A 66 -9.21 4.06 -8.31
CA PHE A 66 -9.81 2.73 -8.18
C PHE A 66 -11.11 2.83 -7.40
N LEU A 67 -12.24 2.69 -8.12
CA LEU A 67 -13.60 2.85 -7.62
C LEU A 67 -13.77 4.11 -6.74
N PRO A 68 -13.59 5.33 -7.28
CA PRO A 68 -13.66 6.56 -6.49
C PRO A 68 -14.95 6.63 -5.64
N GLY A 69 -14.80 6.83 -4.34
CA GLY A 69 -15.92 6.89 -3.37
C GLY A 69 -16.38 5.54 -2.82
N ALA A 70 -15.82 4.41 -3.29
CA ALA A 70 -16.17 3.09 -2.79
C ALA A 70 -15.80 2.91 -1.32
N SER A 71 -16.54 2.03 -0.66
CA SER A 71 -16.29 1.66 0.73
C SER A 71 -15.45 0.39 0.83
N SER A 72 -14.45 0.40 1.71
CA SER A 72 -13.48 -0.68 1.87
C SER A 72 -13.35 -1.13 3.32
N TYR A 73 -13.55 -2.43 3.57
CA TYR A 73 -13.30 -3.05 4.85
C TYR A 73 -11.80 -3.35 4.97
N SER A 74 -11.13 -2.58 5.84
CA SER A 74 -9.68 -2.55 5.92
C SER A 74 -9.19 -3.25 7.17
N PHE A 75 -8.26 -4.18 7.05
CA PHE A 75 -7.70 -4.93 8.18
C PHE A 75 -6.17 -5.00 8.16
N GLY A 76 -5.55 -5.22 9.31
CA GLY A 76 -4.10 -5.39 9.43
C GLY A 76 -3.70 -6.19 10.65
N ALA A 77 -2.55 -6.85 10.55
CA ALA A 77 -2.01 -7.75 11.56
C ALA A 77 -0.72 -7.17 12.20
N PRO A 78 -0.28 -7.69 13.35
CA PRO A 78 0.96 -7.23 13.99
C PRO A 78 2.22 -7.55 13.17
N GLY A 79 3.26 -6.75 13.35
CA GLY A 79 4.57 -6.91 12.71
C GLY A 79 4.73 -6.09 11.43
N CYS A 80 5.92 -6.07 10.84
CA CYS A 80 6.19 -5.52 9.49
C CYS A 80 7.60 -5.91 9.06
N ASN A 81 7.81 -6.25 7.79
CA ASN A 81 9.13 -6.58 7.25
C ASN A 81 10.05 -5.36 7.12
N LEU A 82 9.54 -4.13 7.27
CA LEU A 82 10.35 -2.91 7.36
C LEU A 82 10.49 -2.39 8.79
N ARG A 83 11.47 -1.50 8.98
CA ARG A 83 11.79 -0.77 10.21
C ARG A 83 11.81 0.73 9.95
N CYS A 84 10.73 1.23 9.35
CA CYS A 84 10.61 2.65 9.01
C CYS A 84 10.73 3.52 10.26
N ARG A 85 11.73 4.40 10.30
CA ARG A 85 11.99 5.32 11.44
C ARG A 85 10.88 6.36 11.65
N PHE A 86 10.05 6.55 10.63
CA PHE A 86 8.88 7.44 10.61
C PHE A 86 7.54 6.69 10.69
N CYS A 87 7.53 5.40 11.03
CA CYS A 87 6.33 4.57 10.95
C CYS A 87 5.18 5.15 11.80
N GLN A 88 4.06 5.51 11.18
CA GLN A 88 2.86 5.99 11.88
C GLN A 88 2.11 4.86 12.61
N ASN A 89 2.30 3.61 12.16
CA ASN A 89 1.72 2.41 12.77
C ASN A 89 2.73 1.63 13.63
N TRP A 90 3.72 2.32 14.21
CA TRP A 90 4.85 1.69 14.92
C TRP A 90 4.42 0.83 16.11
N LEU A 91 3.33 1.20 16.81
CA LEU A 91 2.72 0.41 17.89
C LEU A 91 2.22 -0.97 17.43
N VAL A 92 1.90 -1.12 16.16
CA VAL A 92 1.47 -2.41 15.58
C VAL A 92 2.65 -3.10 14.90
N SER A 93 3.46 -2.34 14.16
CA SER A 93 4.51 -2.88 13.30
C SER A 93 5.77 -3.31 14.08
N GLN A 94 6.08 -2.66 15.20
CA GLN A 94 7.27 -2.94 16.01
C GLN A 94 6.97 -3.74 17.28
N ALA A 95 5.71 -3.90 17.67
CA ALA A 95 5.35 -4.62 18.90
C ALA A 95 5.86 -6.07 18.94
N PRO A 96 5.74 -6.89 17.88
CA PRO A 96 6.31 -8.24 17.88
C PRO A 96 7.84 -8.30 17.96
N LYS A 97 8.51 -7.15 17.88
CA LYS A 97 9.97 -7.02 17.92
C LYS A 97 10.47 -6.49 19.27
N GLY A 98 9.61 -6.51 20.30
CA GLY A 98 9.92 -6.04 21.66
C GLY A 98 9.46 -4.61 21.97
N GLY A 99 8.68 -3.99 21.09
CA GLY A 99 8.08 -2.68 21.33
C GLY A 99 6.74 -2.75 22.10
N PRO A 100 6.21 -1.61 22.58
CA PRO A 100 4.85 -1.55 23.12
C PRO A 100 3.83 -1.87 22.03
N GLY A 101 2.77 -2.58 22.40
CA GLY A 101 1.75 -3.10 21.48
C GLY A 101 0.37 -2.50 21.62
N VAL A 102 -0.50 -2.91 20.70
CA VAL A 102 -1.96 -2.70 20.77
C VAL A 102 -2.66 -4.00 21.12
N ALA A 103 -3.94 -3.90 21.52
CA ALA A 103 -4.78 -5.08 21.64
C ALA A 103 -4.94 -5.78 20.28
N LEU A 104 -4.92 -7.11 20.31
CA LEU A 104 -5.16 -7.94 19.13
C LEU A 104 -6.48 -8.66 19.30
N HIS A 105 -7.17 -8.86 18.19
CA HIS A 105 -8.43 -9.58 18.11
C HIS A 105 -8.24 -10.84 17.28
N GLU A 106 -8.84 -11.94 17.71
CA GLU A 106 -8.90 -13.16 16.94
C GLU A 106 -10.00 -13.05 15.89
N LEU A 107 -9.62 -12.99 14.61
CA LEU A 107 -10.54 -12.94 13.48
C LEU A 107 -10.02 -13.86 12.38
N SER A 108 -10.88 -14.78 11.95
CA SER A 108 -10.62 -15.61 10.78
C SER A 108 -10.80 -14.82 9.47
N PRO A 109 -10.24 -15.29 8.35
CA PRO A 109 -10.55 -14.76 7.02
C PRO A 109 -12.06 -14.63 6.75
N ALA A 110 -12.84 -15.63 7.14
CA ALA A 110 -14.29 -15.61 7.02
C ALA A 110 -14.96 -14.53 7.89
N ASP A 111 -14.45 -14.26 9.09
CA ASP A 111 -14.98 -13.18 9.93
C ASP A 111 -14.78 -11.83 9.25
N LEU A 112 -13.60 -11.60 8.68
CA LEU A 112 -13.28 -10.37 7.96
C LEU A 112 -14.19 -10.14 6.75
N VAL A 113 -14.42 -11.18 5.95
CA VAL A 113 -15.29 -11.10 4.77
C VAL A 113 -16.75 -10.93 5.17
N ARG A 114 -17.24 -11.65 6.18
CA ARG A 114 -18.60 -11.45 6.70
C ARG A 114 -18.80 -10.04 7.23
N GLN A 115 -17.82 -9.49 7.93
CA GLN A 115 -17.87 -8.11 8.42
C GLN A 115 -17.91 -7.12 7.26
N ALA A 116 -17.06 -7.30 6.24
CA ALA A 116 -17.05 -6.45 5.04
C ALA A 116 -18.43 -6.42 4.35
N VAL A 117 -19.04 -7.59 4.13
CA VAL A 117 -20.38 -7.70 3.54
C VAL A 117 -21.43 -7.04 4.45
N SER A 118 -21.38 -7.30 5.76
CA SER A 118 -22.36 -6.75 6.71
C SER A 118 -22.31 -5.22 6.83
N THR A 119 -21.14 -4.61 6.59
CA THR A 119 -20.97 -3.16 6.57
C THR A 119 -21.28 -2.52 5.21
N GLY A 120 -21.72 -3.32 4.22
CA GLY A 120 -22.01 -2.86 2.87
C GLY A 120 -20.76 -2.44 2.08
N CYS A 121 -19.58 -2.93 2.47
CA CYS A 121 -18.34 -2.64 1.74
C CYS A 121 -18.34 -3.32 0.37
N GLU A 122 -17.83 -2.62 -0.63
CA GLU A 122 -17.59 -3.17 -1.97
C GLU A 122 -16.22 -3.87 -2.04
N LEU A 123 -15.32 -3.50 -1.13
CA LEU A 123 -13.92 -3.87 -1.14
C LEU A 123 -13.48 -4.44 0.21
N ILE A 124 -12.47 -5.31 0.18
CA ILE A 124 -11.63 -5.65 1.33
C ILE A 124 -10.19 -5.16 1.06
N ALA A 125 -9.53 -4.60 2.07
CA ALA A 125 -8.16 -4.11 1.97
C ALA A 125 -7.28 -4.66 3.09
N ALA A 126 -6.18 -5.32 2.74
CA ALA A 126 -5.13 -5.60 3.71
C ALA A 126 -4.16 -4.40 3.78
N THR A 127 -3.88 -3.90 5.00
CA THR A 127 -3.20 -2.61 5.24
C THR A 127 -2.67 -2.47 6.69
N TYR A 128 -2.49 -1.22 7.15
CA TYR A 128 -1.94 -0.72 8.42
C TYR A 128 -0.47 -1.06 8.67
N THR A 129 -0.07 -2.30 8.48
CA THR A 129 1.32 -2.72 8.59
C THR A 129 1.88 -3.11 7.22
N GLU A 130 2.05 -4.40 6.97
CA GLU A 130 2.47 -4.91 5.68
C GLU A 130 1.77 -6.24 5.42
N PRO A 131 0.84 -6.30 4.45
CA PRO A 131 0.15 -7.53 4.13
C PRO A 131 1.03 -8.73 3.76
N THR A 132 2.21 -8.48 3.20
CA THR A 132 3.21 -9.52 2.91
C THR A 132 3.56 -10.32 4.16
N ILE A 133 3.61 -9.74 5.36
CA ILE A 133 4.03 -10.50 6.55
C ILE A 133 2.93 -11.38 7.15
N PHE A 134 1.65 -11.06 6.89
CA PHE A 134 0.50 -11.89 7.24
C PHE A 134 -0.11 -12.57 6.00
N PHE A 135 0.76 -12.92 5.04
CA PHE A 135 0.43 -13.42 3.71
C PHE A 135 -0.66 -14.49 3.68
N GLU A 136 -0.58 -15.53 4.52
CA GLU A 136 -1.55 -16.63 4.51
C GLU A 136 -2.96 -16.16 4.89
N MET A 137 -3.05 -15.21 5.81
CA MET A 137 -4.31 -14.61 6.23
C MET A 137 -4.86 -13.68 5.14
N ALA A 138 -3.99 -12.83 4.57
CA ALA A 138 -4.36 -11.94 3.47
C ALA A 138 -4.82 -12.72 2.22
N LEU A 139 -4.12 -13.80 1.88
CA LEU A 139 -4.43 -14.68 0.76
C LEU A 139 -5.76 -15.42 0.97
N ALA A 140 -6.00 -15.97 2.16
CA ALA A 140 -7.27 -16.62 2.49
C ALA A 140 -8.43 -15.61 2.45
N ALA A 141 -8.27 -14.44 3.05
CA ALA A 141 -9.29 -13.39 3.03
C ALA A 141 -9.57 -12.90 1.61
N ALA A 142 -8.54 -12.78 0.76
CA ALA A 142 -8.71 -12.41 -0.65
C ALA A 142 -9.53 -13.45 -1.42
N ARG A 143 -9.26 -14.75 -1.23
CA ARG A 143 -10.05 -15.83 -1.87
C ARG A 143 -11.51 -15.79 -1.46
N GLU A 144 -11.77 -15.68 -0.16
CA GLU A 144 -13.14 -15.60 0.37
C GLU A 144 -13.86 -14.32 -0.07
N ALA A 145 -13.17 -13.18 -0.07
CA ALA A 145 -13.71 -11.91 -0.55
C ALA A 145 -14.13 -12.00 -2.02
N ARG A 146 -13.32 -12.65 -2.87
CA ARG A 146 -13.69 -12.87 -4.27
C ARG A 146 -14.92 -13.74 -4.43
N ALA A 147 -15.03 -14.82 -3.65
CA ALA A 147 -16.22 -15.68 -3.64
C ALA A 147 -17.48 -14.91 -3.18
N ALA A 148 -17.31 -13.91 -2.30
CA ALA A 148 -18.37 -13.01 -1.85
C ALA A 148 -18.63 -11.81 -2.79
N GLY A 149 -17.94 -11.71 -3.94
CA GLY A 149 -18.10 -10.61 -4.90
C GLY A 149 -17.41 -9.30 -4.52
N LEU A 150 -16.57 -9.26 -3.48
CA LEU A 150 -15.85 -8.07 -3.04
C LEU A 150 -14.56 -7.87 -3.84
N GLY A 151 -14.23 -6.62 -4.17
CA GLY A 151 -12.90 -6.29 -4.69
C GLY A 151 -11.81 -6.46 -3.61
N VAL A 152 -10.59 -6.79 -4.02
CA VAL A 152 -9.46 -7.06 -3.14
C VAL A 152 -8.36 -6.03 -3.41
N VAL A 153 -7.95 -5.37 -2.34
CA VAL A 153 -7.00 -4.27 -2.37
C VAL A 153 -5.80 -4.54 -1.46
N TRP A 154 -4.63 -4.10 -1.91
CA TRP A 154 -3.40 -4.10 -1.11
C TRP A 154 -2.86 -2.68 -0.91
N LYS A 155 -2.70 -2.25 0.33
CA LYS A 155 -1.88 -1.07 0.67
C LYS A 155 -0.61 -1.59 1.32
N SER A 156 0.50 -1.53 0.58
CA SER A 156 1.74 -2.25 0.86
C SER A 156 2.95 -1.34 0.75
N ASN A 157 4.06 -1.74 1.38
CA ASN A 157 5.37 -1.18 1.15
C ASN A 157 6.11 -1.80 -0.05
N GLY A 158 5.51 -2.79 -0.73
CA GLY A 158 6.03 -3.40 -1.95
C GLY A 158 7.27 -4.29 -1.75
N TYR A 159 7.64 -4.62 -0.51
CA TYR A 159 8.84 -5.40 -0.22
C TYR A 159 8.54 -6.90 -0.11
N LEU A 160 8.27 -7.54 -1.25
CA LEU A 160 7.97 -8.98 -1.35
C LEU A 160 8.75 -9.65 -2.48
N GLU A 161 8.94 -10.96 -2.40
CA GLU A 161 9.62 -11.72 -3.46
C GLU A 161 8.67 -12.03 -4.63
N PRO A 162 9.20 -12.31 -5.84
CA PRO A 162 8.38 -12.59 -7.03
C PRO A 162 7.38 -13.74 -6.86
N GLY A 163 7.78 -14.82 -6.18
CA GLY A 163 6.92 -15.99 -5.95
C GLY A 163 5.64 -15.68 -5.18
N PRO A 164 5.70 -15.16 -3.94
CA PRO A 164 4.49 -14.74 -3.22
C PRO A 164 3.72 -13.64 -3.95
N GLN A 165 4.41 -12.78 -4.71
CA GLN A 165 3.75 -11.77 -5.54
C GLN A 165 2.90 -12.42 -6.65
N ASP A 166 3.40 -13.42 -7.36
CA ASP A 166 2.67 -14.16 -8.38
C ASP A 166 1.45 -14.89 -7.83
N GLU A 167 1.54 -15.39 -6.59
CA GLU A 167 0.42 -16.09 -5.97
C GLU A 167 -0.74 -15.15 -5.60
N ILE A 168 -0.47 -13.91 -5.19
CA ILE A 168 -1.50 -12.96 -4.78
C ILE A 168 -2.05 -12.14 -5.95
N ILE A 169 -1.25 -11.86 -6.98
CA ILE A 169 -1.62 -11.05 -8.16
C ILE A 169 -2.99 -11.43 -8.75
N PRO A 170 -3.31 -12.72 -9.01
CA PRO A 170 -4.60 -13.10 -9.63
C PRO A 170 -5.83 -12.73 -8.80
N LEU A 171 -5.63 -12.45 -7.51
CA LEU A 171 -6.71 -12.10 -6.60
C LEU A 171 -6.89 -10.59 -6.44
N LEU A 172 -5.86 -9.79 -6.73
CA LEU A 172 -5.82 -8.34 -6.52
C LEU A 172 -6.51 -7.59 -7.67
N ASP A 173 -7.32 -6.59 -7.31
CA ASP A 173 -7.86 -5.62 -8.29
C ASP A 173 -7.03 -4.33 -8.29
N ALA A 174 -6.51 -3.93 -7.13
CA ALA A 174 -5.65 -2.76 -7.00
C ALA A 174 -4.61 -2.88 -5.89
N VAL A 175 -3.49 -2.19 -6.10
CA VAL A 175 -2.47 -1.95 -5.09
C VAL A 175 -2.16 -0.47 -5.00
N ASN A 176 -1.97 0.00 -3.77
CA ASN A 176 -1.17 1.19 -3.54
C ASN A 176 0.14 0.78 -2.88
N VAL A 177 1.26 1.19 -3.48
CA VAL A 177 2.60 0.89 -2.96
C VAL A 177 3.27 2.17 -2.48
N ASP A 178 3.73 2.15 -1.23
CA ASP A 178 4.49 3.24 -0.65
C ASP A 178 5.97 3.18 -1.09
N LEU A 179 6.34 4.03 -2.06
CA LEU A 179 7.71 4.25 -2.50
C LEU A 179 8.37 5.33 -1.61
N LYS A 180 9.02 4.87 -0.54
CA LYS A 180 9.44 5.69 0.61
C LYS A 180 10.66 6.57 0.37
N SER A 181 11.51 6.21 -0.59
CA SER A 181 12.66 7.00 -1.06
C SER A 181 13.05 6.48 -2.44
N PHE A 182 13.68 7.33 -3.25
CA PHE A 182 14.26 7.00 -4.54
C PHE A 182 15.80 7.07 -4.54
N ARG A 183 16.39 6.99 -3.35
CA ARG A 183 17.83 6.78 -3.13
C ARG A 183 18.01 5.54 -2.28
N ASP A 184 18.82 4.59 -2.76
CA ASP A 184 18.95 3.28 -2.12
C ASP A 184 19.62 3.38 -0.73
N GLU A 185 20.55 4.33 -0.55
CA GLU A 185 21.18 4.64 0.75
C GLU A 185 20.18 5.20 1.76
N THR A 186 19.35 6.17 1.34
CA THR A 186 18.25 6.71 2.15
C THR A 186 17.21 5.63 2.45
N CYS A 187 16.82 4.81 1.47
CA CYS A 187 15.89 3.71 1.66
C CYS A 187 16.39 2.72 2.74
N ARG A 188 17.66 2.31 2.67
CA ARG A 188 18.26 1.42 3.68
C ARG A 188 18.30 2.04 5.07
N SER A 189 18.80 3.27 5.19
CA SER A 189 18.93 3.93 6.49
C SER A 189 17.58 4.29 7.12
N LEU A 190 16.59 4.60 6.30
CA LEU A 190 15.26 5.03 6.74
C LEU A 190 14.33 3.86 7.06
N THR A 191 14.45 2.74 6.35
CA THR A 191 13.47 1.63 6.39
C THR A 191 14.06 0.25 6.68
N GLY A 192 15.38 0.09 6.54
CA GLY A 192 16.05 -1.20 6.60
C GLY A 192 15.89 -2.05 5.33
N ALA A 193 15.32 -1.51 4.24
CA ALA A 193 15.14 -2.20 2.96
C ALA A 193 15.96 -1.58 1.83
N ARG A 194 16.17 -2.37 0.78
CA ARG A 194 16.73 -1.91 -0.49
C ARG A 194 15.62 -1.31 -1.36
N LEU A 195 15.97 -0.34 -2.21
CA LEU A 195 15.04 0.30 -3.13
C LEU A 195 14.59 -0.64 -4.25
N GLN A 196 15.55 -1.32 -4.91
CA GLN A 196 15.30 -2.07 -6.14
C GLN A 196 14.14 -3.09 -6.03
N PRO A 197 14.01 -3.90 -4.96
CA PRO A 197 12.90 -4.84 -4.86
C PRO A 197 11.51 -4.19 -4.87
N VAL A 198 11.36 -2.97 -4.36
CA VAL A 198 10.09 -2.22 -4.39
C VAL A 198 9.77 -1.78 -5.83
N LEU A 199 10.78 -1.33 -6.58
CA LEU A 199 10.63 -0.94 -7.99
C LEU A 199 10.25 -2.15 -8.86
N ASP A 200 10.87 -3.29 -8.62
CA ASP A 200 10.58 -4.54 -9.33
C ASP A 200 9.17 -5.04 -9.02
N ALA A 201 8.73 -4.96 -7.75
CA ALA A 201 7.38 -5.31 -7.37
C ALA A 201 6.34 -4.41 -8.07
N LEU A 202 6.58 -3.09 -8.11
CA LEU A 202 5.72 -2.13 -8.83
C LEU A 202 5.59 -2.47 -10.32
N ARG A 203 6.71 -2.74 -11.01
CA ARG A 203 6.69 -3.19 -12.42
C ARG A 203 5.87 -4.45 -12.59
N ARG A 204 6.04 -5.44 -11.70
CA ARG A 204 5.34 -6.74 -11.80
C ARG A 204 3.83 -6.59 -11.60
N PHE A 205 3.37 -5.80 -10.63
CA PHE A 205 1.94 -5.50 -10.47
C PHE A 205 1.36 -4.85 -11.72
N ARG A 206 2.07 -3.86 -12.27
CA ARG A 206 1.65 -3.15 -13.47
C ARG A 206 1.57 -4.07 -14.69
N GLN A 207 2.61 -4.87 -14.92
CA GLN A 207 2.68 -5.83 -16.03
C GLN A 207 1.58 -6.89 -15.95
N ALA A 208 1.17 -7.27 -14.73
CA ALA A 208 0.08 -8.20 -14.50
C ALA A 208 -1.33 -7.58 -14.64
N GLY A 209 -1.43 -6.28 -14.94
CA GLY A 209 -2.71 -5.60 -15.13
C GLY A 209 -3.44 -5.22 -13.83
N VAL A 210 -2.79 -5.35 -12.68
CA VAL A 210 -3.32 -4.83 -11.41
C VAL A 210 -3.32 -3.31 -11.46
N TRP A 211 -4.36 -2.64 -10.98
CA TRP A 211 -4.35 -1.17 -10.87
C TRP A 211 -3.31 -0.74 -9.83
N VAL A 212 -2.41 0.17 -10.19
CA VAL A 212 -1.32 0.63 -9.33
C VAL A 212 -1.47 2.12 -9.05
N GLU A 213 -1.40 2.50 -7.78
CA GLU A 213 -1.13 3.88 -7.35
C GLU A 213 0.11 3.90 -6.47
N VAL A 214 0.85 5.01 -6.48
CA VAL A 214 2.10 5.15 -5.73
C VAL A 214 1.92 6.21 -4.66
N THR A 215 2.42 5.96 -3.45
CA THR A 215 2.46 6.96 -2.38
C THR A 215 3.89 7.20 -1.94
N THR A 216 4.25 8.46 -1.71
CA THR A 216 5.52 8.86 -1.13
C THR A 216 5.26 9.86 -0.02
N LEU A 217 5.60 9.46 1.21
CA LEU A 217 5.61 10.38 2.34
C LEU A 217 6.92 11.18 2.31
N VAL A 218 6.79 12.49 2.13
CA VAL A 218 7.92 13.41 1.97
C VAL A 218 8.34 13.90 3.35
N ILE A 219 9.56 13.62 3.76
CA ILE A 219 10.15 13.94 5.06
C ILE A 219 11.21 15.02 4.86
N PRO A 220 11.08 16.18 5.54
CA PRO A 220 12.05 17.25 5.44
C PRO A 220 13.47 16.77 5.70
N THR A 221 14.43 17.24 4.91
CA THR A 221 15.88 16.95 5.00
C THR A 221 16.29 15.51 4.69
N ILE A 222 15.35 14.63 4.33
CA ILE A 222 15.63 13.20 4.12
C ILE A 222 15.36 12.78 2.67
N ASN A 223 14.15 13.03 2.16
CA ASN A 223 13.74 12.65 0.80
C ASN A 223 12.93 13.76 0.11
N ASP A 224 13.06 15.00 0.57
CA ASP A 224 12.42 16.19 0.00
C ASP A 224 13.30 16.94 -1.01
N ASP A 225 14.45 16.36 -1.39
CA ASP A 225 15.30 16.84 -2.48
C ASP A 225 14.51 16.87 -3.80
N PRO A 226 14.38 18.04 -4.45
CA PRO A 226 13.72 18.15 -5.76
C PRO A 226 14.27 17.20 -6.83
N ALA A 227 15.57 16.86 -6.79
CA ALA A 227 16.16 15.94 -7.76
C ALA A 227 15.71 14.48 -7.51
N GLU A 228 15.66 14.03 -6.26
CA GLU A 228 15.13 12.71 -5.91
C GLU A 228 13.66 12.56 -6.33
N LEU A 229 12.84 13.59 -6.06
CA LEU A 229 11.43 13.58 -6.43
C LEU A 229 11.22 13.61 -7.96
N ALA A 230 12.10 14.29 -8.70
CA ALA A 230 12.07 14.29 -10.17
C ALA A 230 12.39 12.91 -10.74
N ASP A 231 13.39 12.21 -10.19
CA ASP A 231 13.74 10.84 -10.62
C ASP A 231 12.62 9.85 -10.30
N LEU A 232 11.98 9.98 -9.13
CA LEU A 232 10.81 9.18 -8.76
C LEU A 232 9.64 9.42 -9.73
N ALA A 233 9.36 10.69 -10.06
CA ALA A 233 8.33 11.04 -11.04
C ALA A 233 8.64 10.43 -12.43
N ALA A 234 9.90 10.47 -12.86
CA ALA A 234 10.33 9.86 -14.11
C ALA A 234 10.09 8.35 -14.10
N PHE A 235 10.45 7.66 -13.02
CA PHE A 235 10.16 6.23 -12.86
C PHE A 235 8.66 5.93 -12.96
N VAL A 236 7.81 6.66 -12.22
CA VAL A 236 6.35 6.45 -12.28
C VAL A 236 5.83 6.63 -13.70
N ARG A 237 6.27 7.69 -14.39
CA ARG A 237 5.84 7.96 -15.77
C ARG A 237 6.31 6.88 -16.75
N GLU A 238 7.57 6.51 -16.69
CA GLU A 238 8.22 5.66 -17.71
C GLU A 238 7.90 4.18 -17.51
N GLU A 239 7.82 3.72 -16.26
CA GLU A 239 7.71 2.31 -15.91
C GLU A 239 6.27 1.91 -15.55
N LEU A 240 5.48 2.85 -15.02
CA LEU A 240 4.08 2.60 -14.63
C LEU A 240 3.08 3.29 -15.59
N GLY A 241 3.49 4.40 -16.22
CA GLY A 241 2.72 5.11 -17.23
C GLY A 241 2.16 6.45 -16.73
N PRO A 242 1.87 7.40 -17.63
CA PRO A 242 1.49 8.78 -17.28
C PRO A 242 0.14 8.92 -16.56
N GLU A 243 -0.73 7.90 -16.69
CA GLU A 243 -2.01 7.83 -15.99
C GLU A 243 -1.90 7.27 -14.57
N THR A 244 -0.70 6.86 -14.12
CA THR A 244 -0.49 6.33 -12.76
C THR A 244 -0.57 7.45 -11.73
N PRO A 245 -1.54 7.41 -10.79
CA PRO A 245 -1.61 8.36 -9.70
C PRO A 245 -0.40 8.28 -8.77
N TRP A 246 0.17 9.45 -8.45
CA TRP A 246 1.20 9.58 -7.43
C TRP A 246 0.75 10.53 -6.32
N HIS A 247 0.79 10.02 -5.09
CA HIS A 247 0.35 10.70 -3.88
C HIS A 247 1.57 11.15 -3.07
N LEU A 248 1.73 12.45 -2.92
CA LEU A 248 2.74 13.08 -2.09
C LEU A 248 2.13 13.43 -0.74
N THR A 249 2.48 12.70 0.31
CA THR A 249 1.86 12.86 1.63
C THR A 249 2.77 13.58 2.61
N ARG A 250 2.16 14.30 3.54
CA ARG A 250 2.84 15.07 4.57
C ARG A 250 3.42 14.15 5.63
N PHE A 251 4.69 14.37 5.97
CA PHE A 251 5.28 13.82 7.18
C PHE A 251 4.68 14.49 8.42
N HIS A 252 4.31 13.65 9.37
CA HIS A 252 3.98 14.03 10.73
C HIS A 252 5.04 13.41 11.67
N PRO A 253 5.61 14.17 12.61
CA PRO A 253 6.67 13.67 13.48
C PRO A 253 6.20 12.54 14.41
N ASP A 254 6.55 11.31 14.03
CA ASP A 254 6.18 10.08 14.74
C ASP A 254 7.42 9.20 15.03
N TYR A 255 7.25 8.27 15.97
CA TYR A 255 8.22 7.22 16.30
C TYR A 255 9.65 7.75 16.60
N GLU A 256 10.65 7.44 15.75
CA GLU A 256 12.05 7.84 15.95
C GLU A 256 12.37 9.23 15.39
N LEU A 257 11.56 9.75 14.46
CA LEU A 257 11.81 11.03 13.78
C LEU A 257 11.05 12.21 14.38
N ARG A 258 10.65 12.12 15.66
CA ARG A 258 9.93 13.18 16.38
C ARG A 258 10.66 14.53 16.48
N HIS A 259 11.96 14.56 16.18
CA HIS A 259 12.80 15.76 16.23
C HIS A 259 12.74 16.59 14.93
N LEU A 260 12.17 16.05 13.84
CA LEU A 260 11.99 16.77 12.58
C LEU A 260 10.65 17.51 12.56
N PRO A 261 10.52 18.63 11.83
CA PRO A 261 9.25 19.31 11.65
C PRO A 261 8.34 18.55 10.66
N PRO A 262 7.02 18.75 10.70
CA PRO A 262 6.14 18.25 9.65
C PRO A 262 6.46 18.91 8.30
N THR A 263 6.22 18.20 7.19
CA THR A 263 6.52 18.75 5.85
C THR A 263 5.76 20.04 5.58
N PRO A 264 6.43 21.13 5.18
CA PRO A 264 5.73 22.34 4.78
C PRO A 264 4.81 22.08 3.58
N ALA A 265 3.62 22.69 3.57
CA ALA A 265 2.68 22.55 2.44
C ALA A 265 3.30 23.04 1.13
N ALA A 266 4.10 24.11 1.19
CA ALA A 266 4.84 24.64 0.03
C ALA A 266 5.79 23.61 -0.60
N THR A 267 6.43 22.74 0.19
CA THR A 267 7.30 21.66 -0.31
C THR A 267 6.50 20.68 -1.16
N LEU A 268 5.32 20.26 -0.70
CA LEU A 268 4.45 19.34 -1.43
C LEU A 268 3.84 19.98 -2.68
N HIS A 269 3.39 21.24 -2.59
CA HIS A 269 2.88 21.97 -3.77
C HIS A 269 3.94 22.12 -4.85
N ALA A 270 5.16 22.49 -4.49
CA ALA A 270 6.27 22.63 -5.44
C ALA A 270 6.66 21.28 -6.06
N ALA A 271 6.66 20.20 -5.26
CA ALA A 271 6.89 18.85 -5.76
C ALA A 271 5.79 18.41 -6.74
N ARG A 272 4.51 18.70 -6.42
CA ARG A 272 3.36 18.42 -7.28
C ARG A 272 3.46 19.14 -8.63
N GLU A 273 3.75 20.44 -8.63
CA GLU A 273 3.90 21.22 -9.86
C GLU A 273 5.01 20.68 -10.76
N ARG A 274 6.17 20.37 -10.17
CA ARG A 274 7.28 19.75 -10.91
C ARG A 274 6.90 18.39 -11.47
N ALA A 275 6.25 17.54 -10.69
CA ALA A 275 5.80 16.22 -11.10
C ALA A 275 4.81 16.28 -12.28
N LEU A 276 3.85 17.21 -12.24
CA LEU A 276 2.92 17.44 -13.36
C LEU A 276 3.65 17.91 -14.63
N ALA A 277 4.66 18.79 -14.49
CA ALA A 277 5.48 19.26 -15.61
C ALA A 277 6.29 18.13 -16.28
N THR A 278 6.47 17.00 -15.60
CA THR A 278 7.10 15.81 -16.19
C THR A 278 6.18 15.03 -17.12
N GLY A 279 4.89 15.36 -17.21
CA GLY A 279 3.91 14.65 -18.04
C GLY A 279 3.09 13.58 -17.31
N LEU A 280 3.24 13.46 -15.99
CA LEU A 280 2.27 12.73 -15.15
C LEU A 280 0.95 13.52 -15.10
N HIS A 281 -0.18 12.81 -15.16
CA HIS A 281 -1.49 13.45 -15.21
C HIS A 281 -2.12 13.67 -13.83
N HIS A 282 -1.82 12.80 -12.86
CA HIS A 282 -2.54 12.73 -11.59
C HIS A 282 -1.57 12.75 -10.41
N ILE A 283 -1.37 13.93 -9.82
CA ILE A 283 -0.52 14.11 -8.64
C ILE A 283 -1.34 14.70 -7.51
N TYR A 284 -1.31 14.03 -6.36
CA TYR A 284 -2.12 14.37 -5.19
C TYR A 284 -1.26 14.80 -4.00
N THR A 285 -1.80 15.69 -3.17
CA THR A 285 -1.19 16.16 -1.93
C THR A 285 -2.23 16.24 -0.82
N ASP A 286 -1.87 15.87 0.41
CA ASP A 286 -2.76 15.83 1.58
C ASP A 286 -2.68 17.09 2.48
N VAL A 287 -2.29 18.23 1.90
CA VAL A 287 -2.12 19.51 2.61
C VAL A 287 -3.08 20.60 2.15
N GLU A 288 -3.33 21.55 3.05
CA GLU A 288 -4.14 22.75 2.82
C GLU A 288 -3.35 23.89 2.11
N PRO A 289 -4.02 24.84 1.43
CA PRO A 289 -5.48 24.93 1.27
C PRO A 289 -6.05 23.79 0.41
N ALA A 290 -7.23 23.30 0.77
CA ALA A 290 -7.93 22.12 0.24
C ALA A 290 -8.14 22.06 -1.28
N GLY A 291 -7.81 23.10 -2.06
CA GLY A 291 -8.01 23.09 -3.51
C GLY A 291 -7.04 22.17 -4.26
N ARG A 292 -7.49 21.55 -5.37
CA ARG A 292 -6.78 20.81 -6.45
C ARG A 292 -5.75 19.73 -6.08
N GLY A 293 -5.19 19.70 -4.87
CA GLY A 293 -4.27 18.67 -4.39
C GLY A 293 -4.98 17.35 -4.11
N TRP A 294 -6.27 17.39 -3.81
CA TRP A 294 -7.10 16.20 -3.53
C TRP A 294 -8.01 15.85 -4.70
N ASP A 295 -8.43 16.88 -5.44
CA ASP A 295 -9.38 16.77 -6.52
C ASP A 295 -8.72 16.21 -7.78
N THR A 296 -9.51 15.47 -8.54
CA THR A 296 -9.10 15.00 -9.85
C THR A 296 -9.63 15.96 -10.92
N THR A 297 -8.73 16.46 -11.76
CA THR A 297 -9.07 17.29 -12.92
C THR A 297 -8.73 16.57 -14.22
N CYS A 298 -9.51 16.79 -15.26
CA CYS A 298 -9.25 16.22 -16.58
C CYS A 298 -7.90 16.70 -17.13
N PRO A 299 -6.96 15.80 -17.47
CA PRO A 299 -5.68 16.19 -18.04
C PRO A 299 -5.80 16.78 -19.47
N GLY A 300 -6.95 16.66 -20.12
CA GLY A 300 -7.21 17.23 -21.45
C GLY A 300 -7.72 18.67 -21.42
N CYS A 301 -8.72 18.97 -20.58
CA CYS A 301 -9.40 20.26 -20.59
C CYS A 301 -9.46 20.97 -19.22
N GLY A 302 -8.84 20.40 -18.19
CA GLY A 302 -8.81 20.95 -16.84
C GLY A 302 -10.15 20.96 -16.09
N ALA A 303 -11.19 20.30 -16.61
CA ALA A 303 -12.49 20.22 -15.93
C ALA A 303 -12.33 19.45 -14.61
N LEU A 304 -13.00 19.92 -13.56
CA LEU A 304 -13.11 19.21 -12.29
C LEU A 304 -13.93 17.92 -12.49
N LEU A 305 -13.38 16.78 -12.09
CA LEU A 305 -13.98 15.46 -12.30
C LEU A 305 -14.44 14.85 -10.98
N TRP A 306 -13.56 14.84 -9.98
CA TRP A 306 -13.83 14.26 -8.67
C TRP A 306 -13.40 15.23 -7.59
N GLU A 307 -14.32 15.59 -6.71
CA GLU A 307 -14.07 16.50 -5.59
C GLU A 307 -13.86 15.69 -4.32
N ARG A 308 -12.87 16.08 -3.52
CA ARG A 308 -12.55 15.39 -2.27
C ARG A 308 -12.36 16.35 -1.11
N SER A 309 -12.73 15.87 0.07
CA SER A 309 -12.39 16.51 1.33
C SER A 309 -12.00 15.44 2.36
N GLN A 310 -10.84 15.58 2.99
CA GLN A 310 -10.37 14.71 4.08
C GLN A 310 -10.53 13.20 3.81
N TYR A 311 -10.05 12.73 2.66
CA TYR A 311 -10.10 11.32 2.24
C TYR A 311 -11.52 10.80 2.03
N LYS A 312 -12.43 11.65 1.55
CA LYS A 312 -13.78 11.29 1.15
C LYS A 312 -14.13 12.00 -0.16
N LEU A 313 -14.71 11.25 -1.09
CA LEU A 313 -15.31 11.81 -2.29
C LEU A 313 -16.58 12.60 -1.92
N THR A 314 -16.63 13.88 -2.30
CA THR A 314 -17.77 14.77 -2.05
C THR A 314 -18.63 14.97 -3.30
N ALA A 315 -18.03 14.87 -4.49
CA ALA A 315 -18.76 14.87 -5.76
C ALA A 315 -18.04 14.03 -6.83
N ASN A 316 -18.82 13.34 -7.67
CA ASN A 316 -18.34 12.56 -8.80
C ASN A 316 -19.00 13.03 -10.10
N HIS A 317 -18.30 13.85 -10.88
CA HIS A 317 -18.74 14.37 -12.18
C HIS A 317 -18.32 13.49 -13.35
N CYS A 318 -17.63 12.38 -13.09
CA CYS A 318 -17.02 11.50 -14.11
C CYS A 318 -17.09 10.03 -13.68
N PRO A 319 -18.29 9.45 -13.47
CA PRO A 319 -18.44 8.11 -12.91
C PRO A 319 -17.98 6.99 -13.85
N SER A 320 -17.98 7.23 -15.17
CA SER A 320 -17.56 6.26 -16.19
C SER A 320 -16.09 6.37 -16.59
N GLY A 321 -15.35 7.33 -16.03
CA GLY A 321 -13.98 7.64 -16.47
C GLY A 321 -13.88 8.49 -17.73
N SER A 322 -15.00 8.86 -18.37
CA SER A 322 -14.99 9.75 -19.53
C SER A 322 -15.32 11.19 -19.11
N CYS A 323 -14.40 12.13 -19.40
CA CYS A 323 -14.59 13.52 -19.04
C CYS A 323 -15.86 14.09 -19.71
N PRO A 324 -16.81 14.66 -18.95
CA PRO A 324 -18.07 15.16 -19.52
C PRO A 324 -17.87 16.35 -20.48
N ARG A 325 -16.75 17.08 -20.36
CA ARG A 325 -16.46 18.28 -21.16
C ARG A 325 -15.73 17.97 -22.47
N CYS A 326 -14.73 17.11 -22.46
CA CYS A 326 -13.90 16.84 -23.65
C CYS A 326 -13.84 15.37 -24.07
N GLN A 327 -14.58 14.48 -23.40
CA GLN A 327 -14.69 13.05 -23.68
C GLN A 327 -13.37 12.25 -23.57
N ARG A 328 -12.27 12.88 -23.12
CA ARG A 328 -11.02 12.20 -22.82
C ARG A 328 -11.26 11.13 -21.75
N GLN A 329 -10.75 9.93 -22.01
CA GLN A 329 -10.70 8.85 -21.02
C GLN A 329 -9.65 9.18 -19.96
N VAL A 330 -10.05 9.05 -18.71
CA VAL A 330 -9.22 9.29 -17.53
C VAL A 330 -8.79 7.92 -17.03
N GLY A 331 -7.50 7.72 -16.79
CA GLY A 331 -7.01 6.45 -16.27
C GLY A 331 -7.67 6.10 -14.94
N GLY A 332 -8.08 4.85 -14.77
CA GLY A 332 -8.69 4.35 -13.55
C GLY A 332 -9.48 3.08 -13.79
N VAL A 333 -10.01 2.54 -12.70
CA VAL A 333 -10.96 1.42 -12.68
C VAL A 333 -12.24 1.94 -12.04
N PHE A 334 -13.35 1.91 -12.77
CA PHE A 334 -14.62 2.52 -12.35
C PHE A 334 -15.72 1.51 -12.04
N HIS A 335 -15.48 0.24 -12.40
CA HIS A 335 -16.35 -0.88 -12.10
C HIS A 335 -15.49 -2.10 -11.79
N LEU A 336 -15.92 -2.95 -10.86
CA LEU A 336 -15.30 -4.25 -10.68
C LEU A 336 -15.56 -5.11 -11.92
N PRO A 337 -14.57 -5.86 -12.41
CA PRO A 337 -14.79 -6.79 -13.51
C PRO A 337 -15.85 -7.83 -13.11
N ALA A 338 -16.73 -8.20 -14.04
CA ALA A 338 -17.66 -9.30 -13.82
C ALA A 338 -16.87 -10.58 -13.54
N ARG A 339 -17.14 -11.23 -12.40
CA ARG A 339 -16.43 -12.44 -12.00
C ARG A 339 -17.30 -13.65 -12.29
N LEU A 340 -16.74 -14.63 -13.00
CA LEU A 340 -17.29 -15.97 -13.00
C LEU A 340 -17.15 -16.55 -11.58
N PRO A 341 -18.17 -17.22 -11.03
CA PRO A 341 -18.01 -17.96 -9.79
C PRO A 341 -16.87 -18.98 -9.97
N ILE A 342 -15.97 -19.03 -8.99
CA ILE A 342 -14.81 -19.94 -8.94
C ILE A 342 -15.29 -21.37 -8.73
#